data_AF-A0A967U241-F1
#
_entry.id   AF-A0A967U241-F1
#
_cell.length_a   1.000
_cell.length_b   1.000
_cell.length_c   1.000
_cell.angle_alpha   90.00
_cell.angle_beta   90.00
_cell.angle_gamma   90.00
#
_symmetry.space_group_name_H-M   'P 1'
#
loop_
_entity.id
_entity.type
_entity.pdbx_description
1 polymer ?
#
loop_
_entity_poly.entity_id
_entity_poly.type
_entity_poly.pdbx_seq_one_letter_code
_entity_poly.pdbx_strand_id
1 'polypeptide(L)'
;MTVEEGIKLVVSGGIVVPPKRTAEQAAEITRAAAARVRRAEAERAAEQHGDRLGPLKRLRNYFFAGILVTAPIGITIWLAWGFVSFVDDRVMPLIPSKWNPETYLPFSLPGLGVLLVIVVLVLIGFFTAGLVGRNLVGLGERLLDQMPVIRNVYSAIKQVVETVLQEKSKAFRQVVLVEYPRKESWAIGFVTGETETHVQT
;
A
#
# COMPACT_ATOMS: atom_id res chain seq x y z
N MET A 1 -40.53 18.52 6.39
CA MET A 1 -40.76 17.73 7.61
C MET A 1 -39.50 16.92 7.84
N THR A 2 -38.71 17.32 8.82
CA THR A 2 -37.42 16.69 9.13
C THR A 2 -37.61 15.46 10.01
N VAL A 3 -36.62 14.56 10.02
CA VAL A 3 -36.71 13.25 10.72
C VAL A 3 -36.94 13.43 12.24
N GLU A 4 -36.41 14.49 12.85
CA GLU A 4 -36.66 14.84 14.26
C GLU A 4 -38.13 15.23 14.52
N GLU A 5 -38.76 15.99 13.63
CA GLU A 5 -40.17 16.36 13.74
C GLU A 5 -41.07 15.13 13.61
N GLY A 6 -40.69 14.16 12.77
CA GLY A 6 -41.37 12.87 12.63
C GLY A 6 -41.27 12.00 13.89
N ILE A 7 -40.10 11.93 14.51
CA ILE A 7 -39.87 11.15 15.75
C ILE A 7 -40.64 11.78 16.92
N LYS A 8 -40.67 13.12 17.04
CA LYS A 8 -41.42 13.83 18.08
C LYS A 8 -42.94 13.65 17.95
N LEU A 9 -43.45 13.48 16.72
CA LEU A 9 -44.87 13.21 16.44
C LEU A 9 -45.31 11.82 16.92
N VAL A 10 -44.44 10.81 16.83
CA VAL A 10 -44.74 9.43 17.25
C VAL A 10 -44.71 9.28 18.77
N VAL A 11 -43.83 10.02 19.47
CA VAL A 11 -43.63 9.89 20.92
C VAL A 11 -44.71 10.63 21.74
N SER A 12 -45.39 11.64 21.18
CA SER A 12 -46.32 12.50 21.95
C SER A 12 -47.81 12.14 21.86
N GLY A 13 -48.18 10.95 21.36
CA GLY A 13 -49.53 10.41 21.58
C GLY A 13 -50.65 10.97 20.70
N GLY A 14 -50.37 11.24 19.42
CA GLY A 14 -51.40 11.55 18.44
C GLY A 14 -51.13 10.85 17.12
N ILE A 15 -51.73 9.69 16.90
CA ILE A 15 -51.86 9.14 15.54
C ILE A 15 -52.80 10.10 14.81
N VAL A 16 -52.23 11.09 14.12
CA VAL A 16 -52.95 11.95 13.19
C VAL A 16 -53.36 11.06 12.03
N VAL A 17 -54.57 10.52 12.13
CA VAL A 17 -55.21 9.84 11.00
C VAL A 17 -55.34 10.89 9.89
N PRO A 18 -54.69 10.71 8.74
CA PRO A 18 -54.77 11.69 7.67
C PRO A 18 -56.25 11.88 7.31
N PRO A 19 -56.70 13.14 7.12
CA PRO A 19 -58.10 13.41 6.79
C PRO A 19 -58.52 12.57 5.60
N LYS A 20 -59.71 11.96 5.65
CA LYS A 20 -60.28 11.17 4.54
C LYS A 20 -60.32 12.07 3.30
N ARG A 21 -59.32 11.93 2.44
CA ARG A 21 -59.26 12.63 1.16
C ARG A 21 -60.42 12.13 0.32
N THR A 22 -61.19 13.06 -0.23
CA THR A 22 -62.24 12.75 -1.20
C THR A 22 -61.63 12.02 -2.40
N ALA A 23 -62.41 11.17 -3.07
CA ALA A 23 -61.93 10.37 -4.21
C ALA A 23 -61.24 11.22 -5.31
N GLU A 24 -61.69 12.47 -5.50
CA GLU A 24 -61.06 13.44 -6.41
C GLU A 24 -59.64 13.83 -6.00
N GLN A 25 -59.40 14.11 -4.72
CA GLN A 25 -58.09 14.51 -4.21
C GLN A 25 -57.10 13.33 -4.26
N ALA A 26 -57.56 12.11 -4.02
CA ALA A 26 -56.76 10.92 -4.20
C ALA A 26 -56.37 10.71 -5.68
N ALA A 27 -57.31 10.93 -6.60
CA ALA A 27 -57.05 10.82 -8.05
C ALA A 27 -56.07 11.89 -8.54
N GLU A 28 -56.16 13.13 -8.04
CA GLU A 28 -55.26 14.22 -8.40
C GLU A 28 -53.82 13.97 -7.92
N ILE A 29 -53.66 13.50 -6.67
CA ILE A 29 -52.34 13.15 -6.12
C ILE A 29 -51.74 11.96 -6.88
N THR A 30 -52.55 10.97 -7.25
CA THR A 30 -52.08 9.81 -8.01
C THR A 30 -51.64 10.20 -9.41
N ARG A 31 -52.36 11.12 -10.07
CA ARG A 31 -51.98 11.69 -11.38
C ARG A 31 -50.70 12.53 -11.27
N ALA A 32 -50.58 13.37 -10.24
CA ALA A 32 -49.39 14.18 -9.99
C ALA A 32 -48.16 13.32 -9.65
N ALA A 33 -48.35 12.25 -8.86
CA ALA A 33 -47.30 11.29 -8.55
C ALA A 33 -46.86 10.51 -9.80
N ALA A 34 -47.81 10.02 -10.61
CA ALA A 34 -47.50 9.34 -11.87
C ALA A 34 -46.75 10.26 -12.85
N ALA A 35 -47.11 11.55 -12.92
CA ALA A 35 -46.39 12.51 -13.75
C ALA A 35 -44.95 12.76 -13.27
N ARG A 36 -44.72 12.80 -11.95
CA ARG A 36 -43.37 12.92 -11.36
C ARG A 36 -42.52 11.69 -11.62
N VAL A 37 -43.10 10.49 -11.50
CA VAL A 37 -42.40 9.23 -11.82
C VAL A 37 -42.01 9.20 -13.29
N ARG A 38 -42.94 9.52 -14.21
CA ARG A 38 -42.64 9.58 -15.65
C ARG A 38 -41.56 10.62 -16.00
N ARG A 39 -41.55 11.77 -15.32
CA ARG A 39 -40.49 12.79 -15.49
C ARG A 39 -39.14 12.30 -14.98
N ALA A 40 -39.10 11.69 -13.79
CA ALA A 40 -37.88 11.11 -13.24
C ALA A 40 -37.36 9.93 -14.08
N GLU A 41 -38.23 9.11 -14.66
CA GLU A 41 -37.86 8.06 -15.60
C GLU A 41 -37.29 8.63 -16.91
N ALA A 42 -37.89 9.70 -17.44
CA ALA A 42 -37.38 10.39 -18.62
C ALA A 42 -36.01 11.05 -18.37
N GLU A 43 -35.82 11.67 -17.20
CA GLU A 43 -34.53 12.25 -16.78
C GLU A 43 -33.46 11.18 -16.60
N ARG A 44 -33.78 10.04 -15.97
CA ARG A 44 -32.85 8.90 -15.83
C ARG A 44 -32.50 8.25 -17.16
N ALA A 45 -33.46 8.14 -18.09
CA ALA A 45 -33.22 7.61 -19.42
C ALA A 45 -32.30 8.53 -20.26
N ALA A 46 -32.37 9.84 -20.02
CA ALA A 46 -31.46 10.82 -20.64
C ALA A 46 -30.05 10.76 -20.03
N GLU A 47 -29.92 10.59 -18.71
CA GLU A 47 -28.61 10.43 -18.05
C GLU A 47 -27.87 9.15 -18.44
N GLN A 48 -28.59 8.03 -18.63
CA GLN A 48 -27.97 6.76 -19.04
C GLN A 48 -27.34 6.80 -20.45
N HIS A 49 -27.70 7.78 -21.28
CA HIS A 49 -27.07 7.99 -22.60
C HIS A 49 -25.78 8.81 -22.55
N GLY A 50 -25.37 9.31 -21.37
CA GLY A 50 -24.34 10.33 -21.22
C GLY A 50 -22.87 9.90 -21.26
N ASP A 51 -22.52 8.61 -21.33
CA ASP A 51 -21.10 8.23 -21.30
C ASP A 51 -20.76 7.06 -22.22
N ARG A 52 -21.15 7.18 -23.50
CA ARG A 52 -20.47 6.42 -24.57
C ARG A 52 -19.08 7.01 -24.74
N LEU A 53 -18.15 6.60 -23.88
CA LEU A 53 -16.72 6.87 -24.01
C LEU A 53 -16.34 6.70 -25.48
N GLY A 54 -15.89 7.78 -26.13
CA GLY A 54 -15.53 7.76 -27.55
C GLY A 54 -14.49 6.66 -27.83
N PRO A 55 -14.43 6.12 -29.07
CA PRO A 55 -13.55 5.00 -29.42
C PRO A 55 -12.08 5.28 -29.03
N LEU A 56 -11.65 6.54 -29.14
CA LEU A 56 -10.32 6.99 -28.71
C LEU A 56 -10.10 6.89 -27.19
N LYS A 57 -11.10 7.24 -26.38
CA LYS A 57 -11.03 7.17 -24.91
C LYS A 57 -10.97 5.71 -24.44
N ARG A 58 -11.65 4.80 -25.13
CA ARG A 58 -11.57 3.35 -24.88
C ARG A 58 -10.19 2.79 -25.25
N LEU A 59 -9.67 3.11 -26.42
CA LEU A 59 -8.34 2.68 -26.87
C LEU A 59 -7.24 3.13 -25.89
N ARG A 60 -7.29 4.40 -25.47
CA ARG A 60 -6.36 4.96 -24.48
C ARG A 60 -6.40 4.20 -23.15
N ASN A 61 -7.60 3.91 -22.64
CA ASN A 61 -7.74 3.18 -21.39
C ASN A 61 -7.17 1.74 -21.48
N TYR A 62 -7.37 1.05 -22.62
CA TYR A 62 -6.78 -0.27 -22.84
C TYR A 62 -5.24 -0.22 -22.95
N PHE A 63 -4.68 0.82 -23.58
CA PHE A 63 -3.23 1.01 -23.63
C PHE A 63 -2.61 1.19 -22.24
N PHE A 64 -3.21 2.06 -21.40
CA PHE A 64 -2.72 2.26 -20.03
C PHE A 64 -2.91 1.01 -19.17
N ALA A 65 -4.02 0.29 -19.32
CA ALA A 65 -4.22 -0.98 -18.65
C ALA A 65 -3.16 -2.02 -19.09
N GLY A 66 -2.84 -2.08 -20.37
CA GLY A 66 -1.78 -2.96 -20.91
C GLY A 66 -0.41 -2.63 -20.34
N ILE A 67 -0.01 -1.36 -20.34
CA ILE A 67 1.24 -0.93 -19.70
C ILE A 67 1.23 -1.27 -18.21
N LEU A 68 0.15 -0.99 -17.49
CA LEU A 68 0.10 -1.23 -16.06
C LEU A 68 0.23 -2.72 -15.71
N VAL A 69 -0.34 -3.60 -16.53
CA VAL A 69 -0.26 -5.06 -16.35
C VAL A 69 1.10 -5.61 -16.78
N THR A 70 1.71 -5.09 -17.85
CA THR A 70 3.01 -5.58 -18.35
C THR A 70 4.20 -4.92 -17.68
N ALA A 71 4.04 -3.73 -17.09
CA ALA A 71 5.12 -2.98 -16.44
C ALA A 71 5.87 -3.79 -15.38
N PRO A 72 5.22 -4.54 -14.46
CA PRO A 72 5.94 -5.35 -13.49
C PRO A 72 6.88 -6.38 -14.13
N ILE A 73 6.43 -7.04 -15.20
CA ILE A 73 7.23 -8.04 -15.93
C ILE A 73 8.36 -7.36 -16.71
N GLY A 74 8.08 -6.23 -17.36
CA GLY A 74 9.10 -5.46 -18.05
C GLY A 74 10.20 -4.95 -17.10
N ILE A 75 9.80 -4.44 -15.94
CA ILE A 75 10.71 -3.95 -14.90
C ILE A 75 11.59 -5.09 -14.37
N THR A 76 11.02 -6.28 -14.11
CA THR A 76 11.83 -7.42 -13.63
C THR A 76 12.83 -7.89 -14.66
N ILE A 77 12.44 -7.98 -15.94
CA ILE A 77 13.37 -8.34 -17.04
C ILE A 77 14.47 -7.29 -17.18
N TRP A 78 14.10 -6.00 -17.15
CA TRP A 78 15.05 -4.90 -17.26
C TRP A 78 16.04 -4.88 -16.10
N LEU A 79 15.57 -5.08 -14.85
CA LEU A 79 16.43 -5.19 -13.67
C LEU A 79 17.34 -6.41 -13.75
N ALA A 80 16.83 -7.56 -14.18
CA ALA A 80 17.63 -8.77 -14.32
C ALA A 80 18.76 -8.56 -15.33
N TRP A 81 18.46 -7.97 -16.50
CA TRP A 81 19.47 -7.68 -17.50
C TRP A 81 20.48 -6.64 -17.00
N GLY A 82 20.03 -5.54 -16.41
CA GLY A 82 20.91 -4.49 -15.87
C GLY A 82 21.82 -5.00 -14.74
N PHE A 83 21.33 -5.93 -13.92
CA PHE A 83 22.14 -6.58 -12.89
C PHE A 83 23.21 -7.49 -13.50
N VAL A 84 22.85 -8.31 -14.49
CA VAL A 84 23.81 -9.18 -15.20
C VAL A 84 24.91 -8.33 -15.83
N SER A 85 24.57 -7.29 -16.60
CA SER A 85 25.57 -6.43 -17.24
C SER A 85 26.44 -5.70 -16.21
N PHE A 86 25.86 -5.23 -15.09
CA PHE A 86 26.63 -4.63 -14.01
C PHE A 86 27.65 -5.60 -13.40
N VAL A 87 27.26 -6.86 -13.19
CA VAL A 87 28.16 -7.89 -12.65
C VAL A 87 29.24 -8.23 -13.67
N ASP A 88 28.89 -8.41 -14.93
CA ASP A 88 29.85 -8.71 -15.98
C ASP A 88 30.87 -7.57 -16.12
N ASP A 89 30.44 -6.30 -16.12
CA ASP A 89 31.34 -5.15 -16.26
C ASP A 89 32.22 -4.88 -15.02
N ARG A 90 31.73 -5.18 -13.80
CA ARG A 90 32.43 -4.82 -12.55
C ARG A 90 33.16 -5.99 -11.90
N VAL A 91 32.66 -7.21 -12.08
CA VAL A 91 33.17 -8.40 -11.42
C VAL A 91 34.02 -9.26 -12.35
N MET A 92 33.64 -9.47 -13.62
CA MET A 92 34.46 -10.30 -14.52
C MET A 92 35.90 -9.79 -14.69
N PRO A 93 36.18 -8.46 -14.76
CA PRO A 93 37.55 -7.97 -14.82
C PRO A 93 38.38 -8.26 -13.56
N LEU A 94 37.74 -8.55 -12.43
CA LEU A 94 38.40 -8.89 -11.16
C LEU A 94 38.69 -10.40 -11.05
N ILE A 95 38.13 -11.23 -11.93
CA ILE A 95 38.29 -12.68 -11.91
C ILE A 95 39.39 -13.06 -12.92
N PRO A 96 40.48 -13.73 -12.50
CA PRO A 96 41.51 -14.23 -13.41
C PRO A 96 40.92 -15.17 -14.47
N SER A 97 41.34 -15.02 -15.72
CA SER A 97 40.78 -15.68 -16.91
C SER A 97 40.72 -17.22 -16.86
N LYS A 98 41.41 -17.88 -15.92
CA LYS A 98 41.31 -19.34 -15.67
C LYS A 98 39.99 -19.79 -15.05
N TRP A 99 39.24 -18.87 -14.43
CA TRP A 99 37.97 -19.15 -13.76
C TRP A 99 36.77 -18.51 -14.49
N ASN A 100 36.98 -17.94 -15.68
CA ASN A 100 35.92 -17.29 -16.45
C ASN A 100 35.00 -18.35 -17.14
N PRO A 101 33.74 -18.49 -16.71
CA PRO A 101 32.78 -19.45 -17.29
C PRO A 101 32.44 -19.16 -18.76
N GLU A 102 32.66 -17.93 -19.24
CA GLU A 102 32.43 -17.54 -20.65
C GLU A 102 33.35 -18.26 -21.62
N THR A 103 34.46 -18.83 -21.14
CA THR A 103 35.36 -19.65 -21.98
C THR A 103 34.71 -20.99 -22.38
N TYR A 104 33.67 -21.44 -21.65
CA TYR A 104 33.08 -22.76 -21.81
C TYR A 104 31.59 -22.75 -22.21
N LEU A 105 30.88 -21.63 -22.06
CA LEU A 105 29.48 -21.51 -22.46
C LEU A 105 29.21 -20.21 -23.24
N PRO A 106 28.61 -20.28 -24.45
CA PRO A 106 28.27 -19.12 -25.28
C PRO A 106 27.02 -18.35 -24.80
N PHE A 107 26.54 -18.66 -23.58
CA PHE A 107 25.45 -17.96 -22.92
C PHE A 107 25.91 -17.65 -21.49
N SER A 108 25.87 -16.38 -21.08
CA SER A 108 26.07 -15.97 -19.68
C SER A 108 25.06 -16.75 -18.84
N LEU A 109 25.50 -17.69 -18.00
CA LEU A 109 24.59 -18.46 -17.14
C LEU A 109 23.82 -17.46 -16.27
N PRO A 110 22.50 -17.26 -16.49
CA PRO A 110 21.73 -16.32 -15.70
C PRO A 110 21.65 -16.89 -14.28
N GLY A 111 22.45 -16.35 -13.37
CA GLY A 111 22.54 -16.85 -11.99
C GLY A 111 23.94 -16.96 -11.42
N LEU A 112 25.01 -16.97 -12.24
CA LEU A 112 26.39 -17.02 -11.73
C LEU A 112 26.75 -15.72 -10.99
N GLY A 113 26.36 -14.58 -11.55
CA GLY A 113 26.50 -13.28 -10.88
C GLY A 113 25.64 -13.14 -9.62
N VAL A 114 24.41 -13.68 -9.65
CA VAL A 114 23.53 -13.73 -8.48
C VAL A 114 24.13 -14.59 -7.37
N LEU A 115 24.65 -15.77 -7.73
CA LEU A 115 25.32 -16.68 -6.81
C LEU A 115 26.54 -16.03 -6.18
N LEU A 116 27.37 -15.35 -6.98
CA LEU A 116 28.53 -14.63 -6.49
C LEU A 116 28.15 -13.48 -5.55
N VAL A 117 27.12 -12.69 -5.88
CA VAL A 117 26.62 -11.64 -4.97
C VAL A 117 26.08 -12.24 -3.68
N ILE A 118 25.35 -13.36 -3.74
CA ILE A 118 24.90 -14.07 -2.55
C ILE A 118 26.10 -14.52 -1.70
N VAL A 119 27.12 -15.13 -2.31
CA VAL A 119 28.33 -15.57 -1.60
C VAL A 119 29.04 -14.37 -0.96
N VAL A 120 29.23 -13.27 -1.68
CA VAL A 120 29.86 -12.05 -1.16
C VAL A 120 29.04 -11.46 -0.02
N LEU A 121 27.72 -11.35 -0.15
CA LEU A 121 26.83 -10.86 0.91
C LEU A 121 26.89 -11.76 2.15
N VAL A 122 26.89 -13.08 1.97
CA VAL A 122 27.02 -14.05 3.07
C VAL A 122 28.37 -13.90 3.76
N LEU A 123 29.46 -13.72 3.00
CA LEU A 123 30.79 -13.47 3.57
C LEU A 123 30.82 -12.15 4.35
N ILE A 124 30.30 -11.06 3.78
CA ILE A 124 30.21 -9.76 4.47
C ILE A 124 29.40 -9.91 5.77
N GLY A 125 28.25 -10.59 5.71
CA GLY A 125 27.41 -10.88 6.86
C GLY A 125 28.13 -11.73 7.91
N PHE A 126 28.84 -12.77 7.50
CA PHE A 126 29.64 -13.63 8.35
C PHE A 126 30.75 -12.85 9.06
N PHE A 127 31.50 -12.01 8.31
CA PHE A 127 32.51 -11.14 8.89
C PHE A 127 31.88 -10.16 9.89
N THR A 128 30.76 -9.53 9.54
CA THR A 128 30.05 -8.54 10.38
C THR A 128 29.41 -9.14 11.63
N ALA A 129 29.00 -10.42 11.59
CA ALA A 129 28.38 -11.10 12.72
C ALA A 129 29.36 -11.32 13.89
N GLY A 130 30.66 -11.47 13.59
CA GLY A 130 31.72 -11.62 14.59
C GLY A 130 32.05 -10.33 15.34
N LEU A 131 32.64 -10.46 16.53
CA LEU A 131 33.07 -9.32 17.36
C LEU A 131 34.04 -8.38 16.60
N VAL A 132 34.95 -8.96 15.81
CA VAL A 132 35.92 -8.22 14.99
C VAL A 132 35.23 -7.45 13.87
N GLY A 133 34.23 -8.03 13.21
CA GLY A 133 33.50 -7.35 12.14
C GLY A 133 32.66 -6.19 12.64
N ARG A 134 32.03 -6.33 13.81
CA ARG A 134 31.26 -5.23 14.41
C ARG A 134 32.16 -4.02 14.73
N ASN A 135 33.40 -4.28 15.16
CA ASN A 135 34.40 -3.24 15.39
C ASN A 135 34.93 -2.63 14.07
N LEU A 136 35.18 -3.43 13.05
CA LEU A 136 35.62 -2.96 11.72
C LEU A 136 34.56 -2.10 11.02
N VAL A 137 33.29 -2.54 11.05
CA VAL A 137 32.18 -1.78 10.48
C VAL A 137 32.02 -0.46 11.22
N GLY A 138 32.02 -0.47 12.56
CA GLY A 138 31.95 0.76 13.35
C GLY A 138 33.13 1.71 13.12
N LEU A 139 34.33 1.19 12.85
CA LEU A 139 35.49 2.01 12.49
C LEU A 139 35.31 2.65 11.09
N GLY A 140 34.79 1.88 10.13
CA GLY A 140 34.48 2.37 8.79
C GLY A 140 33.41 3.47 8.82
N GLU A 141 32.37 3.29 9.62
CA GLU A 141 31.34 4.32 9.84
C GLU A 141 31.95 5.61 10.40
N ARG A 142 32.82 5.52 11.40
CA ARG A 142 33.52 6.69 11.97
C ARG A 142 34.39 7.42 10.96
N LEU A 143 35.03 6.71 10.02
CA LEU A 143 35.82 7.32 8.95
C LEU A 143 34.93 8.04 7.93
N LEU A 144 33.78 7.45 7.58
CA LEU A 144 32.81 8.09 6.70
C LEU A 144 32.16 9.32 7.37
N ASP A 145 31.95 9.26 8.68
CA ASP A 145 31.37 10.37 9.46
C ASP A 145 32.28 11.61 9.56
N GLN A 146 33.59 11.43 9.33
CA GLN A 146 34.55 12.54 9.25
C GLN A 146 34.46 13.30 7.92
N MET A 147 33.79 12.75 6.90
CA MET A 147 33.64 13.39 5.60
C MET A 147 32.32 14.20 5.56
N PRO A 148 32.38 15.55 5.50
CA PRO A 148 31.22 16.42 5.75
C PRO A 148 30.05 16.26 4.77
N VAL A 149 30.31 15.82 3.54
CA VAL A 149 29.26 15.58 2.52
C VAL A 149 28.74 14.14 2.59
N ILE A 150 29.62 13.17 2.79
CA ILE A 150 29.30 11.74 2.71
C ILE A 150 28.54 11.28 3.96
N ARG A 151 28.84 11.84 5.14
CA ARG A 151 28.15 11.45 6.39
C ARG A 151 26.64 11.64 6.29
N ASN A 152 26.18 12.77 5.74
CA ASN A 152 24.75 13.10 5.73
C ASN A 152 23.96 12.10 4.86
N VAL A 153 24.54 11.68 3.74
CA VAL A 153 23.94 10.69 2.84
C VAL A 153 23.95 9.30 3.48
N TYR A 154 25.10 8.89 4.06
CA TYR A 154 25.23 7.59 4.70
C TYR A 154 24.29 7.44 5.90
N SER A 155 24.25 8.44 6.80
CA SER A 155 23.37 8.42 7.97
C SER A 155 21.89 8.43 7.59
N ALA A 156 21.48 9.20 6.59
CA ALA A 156 20.09 9.22 6.13
C ALA A 156 19.65 7.86 5.56
N ILE A 157 20.50 7.21 4.75
CA ILE A 157 20.22 5.88 4.21
C ILE A 157 20.16 4.85 5.33
N LYS A 158 21.15 4.85 6.24
CA LYS A 158 21.20 3.94 7.38
C LYS A 158 19.94 4.05 8.23
N GLN A 159 19.49 5.26 8.51
CA GLN A 159 18.27 5.52 9.28
C GLN A 159 17.04 4.92 8.60
N VAL A 160 16.83 5.14 7.30
CA VAL A 160 15.69 4.57 6.57
C VAL A 160 15.73 3.05 6.62
N VAL A 161 16.91 2.44 6.43
CA VAL A 161 17.07 0.98 6.50
C VAL A 161 16.77 0.45 7.91
N GLU A 162 17.31 1.08 8.96
CA GLU A 162 17.06 0.69 10.35
C GLU A 162 15.57 0.81 10.70
N THR A 163 14.89 1.89 10.30
CA THR A 163 13.46 2.06 10.52
C THR A 163 12.64 0.97 9.83
N VAL A 164 12.88 0.70 8.53
CA VAL A 164 12.13 -0.32 7.78
C VAL A 164 12.36 -1.73 8.35
N LEU A 165 13.56 -2.02 8.86
CA LEU A 165 13.87 -3.29 9.51
C LEU A 165 13.22 -3.40 10.90
N GLN A 166 13.14 -2.29 11.65
CA GLN A 166 12.52 -2.25 12.98
C GLN A 166 10.98 -2.28 12.94
N GLU A 167 10.35 -1.60 11.97
CA GLU A 167 8.88 -1.51 11.87
C GLU A 167 8.20 -2.88 11.65
N LYS A 168 8.90 -3.83 11.04
CA LYS A 168 8.37 -5.18 10.81
C LYS A 168 8.24 -6.04 12.08
N SER A 169 8.75 -5.58 13.23
CA SER A 169 8.96 -6.44 14.41
C SER A 169 8.01 -6.24 15.59
N LYS A 170 7.39 -5.07 15.81
CA LYS A 170 6.81 -4.75 17.15
C LYS A 170 5.34 -4.35 17.22
N ALA A 171 4.75 -3.65 16.25
CA ALA A 171 3.47 -2.96 16.48
C ALA A 171 2.18 -3.79 16.29
N PHE A 172 2.25 -5.04 15.79
CA PHE A 172 1.03 -5.78 15.36
C PHE A 172 0.92 -7.23 15.86
N ARG A 173 1.75 -7.66 16.81
CA ARG A 173 1.77 -9.07 17.26
C ARG A 173 1.01 -9.35 18.55
N GLN A 174 0.60 -8.32 19.28
CA GLN A 174 -0.04 -8.52 20.58
C GLN A 174 -1.47 -7.96 20.58
N VAL A 175 -2.42 -8.89 20.59
CA VAL A 175 -3.85 -8.62 20.75
C VAL A 175 -4.19 -8.77 22.23
N VAL A 176 -4.88 -7.78 22.78
CA VAL A 176 -5.33 -7.78 24.18
C VAL A 176 -6.85 -7.67 24.24
N LEU A 177 -7.43 -8.26 25.28
CA LEU A 177 -8.84 -8.07 25.63
C LEU A 177 -8.90 -7.03 26.74
N VAL A 178 -9.63 -5.94 26.49
CA VAL A 178 -9.80 -4.84 27.42
C VAL A 178 -11.27 -4.74 27.80
N GLU A 179 -11.55 -4.62 29.08
CA GLU A 179 -12.90 -4.46 29.59
C GLU A 179 -13.38 -3.02 29.35
N TYR A 180 -14.35 -2.86 28.44
CA TYR A 180 -14.93 -1.57 28.05
C TYR A 180 -16.30 -1.78 27.39
N PRO A 181 -17.32 -0.92 27.60
CA PRO A 181 -17.34 0.26 28.50
C PRO A 181 -17.84 -0.03 29.92
N ARG A 182 -18.28 -1.26 30.23
CA ARG A 182 -18.80 -1.65 31.55
C ARG A 182 -18.30 -3.05 31.94
N LYS A 183 -18.45 -3.38 33.22
CA LYS A 183 -18.05 -4.69 33.75
C LYS A 183 -18.69 -5.83 32.94
N GLU A 184 -17.91 -6.87 32.68
CA GLU A 184 -18.23 -8.03 31.85
C GLU A 184 -18.43 -7.77 30.34
N SER A 185 -18.02 -6.59 29.84
CA SER A 185 -18.00 -6.27 28.40
C SER A 185 -16.57 -6.16 27.90
N TRP A 186 -16.17 -7.04 26.97
CA TRP A 186 -14.80 -7.14 26.48
C TRP A 186 -14.66 -6.64 25.05
N ALA A 187 -13.64 -5.83 24.80
CA ALA A 187 -13.26 -5.32 23.49
C ALA A 187 -11.86 -5.80 23.11
N ILE A 188 -11.65 -6.05 21.82
CA ILE A 188 -10.36 -6.45 21.26
C ILE A 188 -9.54 -5.19 20.95
N GLY A 189 -8.31 -5.13 21.46
CA GLY A 189 -7.36 -4.05 21.21
C GLY A 189 -6.01 -4.57 20.71
N PHE A 190 -5.26 -3.71 20.02
CA PHE A 190 -3.89 -3.97 19.59
C PHE A 190 -2.93 -3.13 20.44
N VAL A 191 -1.84 -3.74 20.91
CA VAL A 191 -0.79 -3.01 21.62
C VAL A 191 0.01 -2.21 20.60
N THR A 192 -0.10 -0.88 20.66
CA THR A 192 0.58 0.04 19.72
C THR A 192 1.94 0.52 20.22
N GLY A 193 2.28 0.29 21.49
CA GLY A 193 3.56 0.65 22.10
C GLY A 193 3.60 0.38 23.60
N GLU A 194 4.79 0.38 24.17
CA GLU A 194 5.01 0.34 25.63
C GLU A 194 5.22 1.78 26.11
N THR A 195 4.40 2.24 27.07
CA THR A 195 4.52 3.59 27.64
C THR A 195 5.06 3.48 29.06
N GLU A 196 6.22 4.10 29.33
CA GLU A 196 6.72 4.26 30.69
C GLU A 196 5.98 5.41 31.39
N THR A 197 4.95 5.03 32.14
CA THR A 197 4.38 5.72 33.32
C THR A 197 3.80 7.14 33.14
N HIS A 198 2.57 7.32 33.66
CA HIS A 198 1.76 8.55 33.78
C HIS A 198 1.06 9.02 32.50
N VAL A 199 -0.06 8.35 32.19
CA VAL A 199 -1.16 9.01 31.47
C VAL A 199 -1.77 10.01 32.46
N GLN A 200 -1.42 11.30 32.34
CA GLN A 200 -2.13 12.34 33.07
C GLN A 200 -3.57 12.37 32.56
N THR A 201 -4.50 12.23 33.50
CA THR A 201 -5.94 12.25 33.28
C THR A 201 -6.44 13.68 33.11
#